data_AF-A0AA47G9E7-F1
#
_entry.id   AF-A0AA47G9E7-F1
#
_cell.length_a   1.000
_cell.length_b   1.000
_cell.length_c   1.000
_cell.angle_alpha   90.00
_cell.angle_beta   90.00
_cell.angle_gamma   90.00
#
_symmetry.space_group_name_H-M   'P 1'
#
loop_
_entity.id
_entity.type
_entity.pdbx_description
1 polymer ?
#
loop_
_entity_poly.entity_id
_entity_poly.type
_entity_poly.pdbx_seq_one_letter_code
_entity_poly.pdbx_strand_id
1 'polypeptide(L)' 'MIKQCTICGNNFEATTNNAKYCSDPCKKKGRKLSQREWRANNKGYFKEKMIAYRKKKNNS' A
#
# COMPACT_ATOMS: atom_id res chain seq x y z
N MET A 1 -4.09 21.96 -9.24
CA MET A 1 -5.36 21.38 -9.77
C MET A 1 -6.17 20.82 -8.61
N ILE A 2 -7.50 20.94 -8.63
CA ILE A 2 -8.34 20.41 -7.54
C ILE A 2 -8.64 18.94 -7.79
N LYS A 3 -8.43 18.11 -6.76
CA LYS A 3 -8.75 16.67 -6.79
C LYS A 3 -9.50 16.26 -5.53
N GLN A 4 -10.24 15.17 -5.64
CA GLN A 4 -10.93 14.56 -4.51
C GLN A 4 -10.04 13.52 -3.83
N CYS A 5 -9.95 13.58 -2.50
CA CYS A 5 -9.24 12.57 -1.71
C CYS A 5 -10.00 11.26 -1.72
N THR A 6 -9.34 10.18 -2.13
CA THR A 6 -9.93 8.83 -2.17
C THR A 6 -10.24 8.23 -0.79
N ILE A 7 -9.76 8.85 0.30
CA ILE A 7 -9.93 8.35 1.67
C ILE A 7 -11.02 9.10 2.45
N CYS A 8 -11.09 10.42 2.30
CA CYS A 8 -12.06 11.24 3.05
C CYS A 8 -13.04 12.00 2.18
N GLY A 9 -12.89 11.99 0.85
CA GLY A 9 -13.79 12.69 -0.06
C GLY A 9 -13.58 14.20 -0.18
N ASN A 10 -12.68 14.79 0.61
CA ASN A 10 -12.42 16.23 0.55
C ASN A 10 -11.69 16.64 -0.73
N ASN A 11 -12.06 17.81 -1.25
CA ASN A 11 -11.32 18.47 -2.33
C ASN A 11 -10.04 19.08 -1.78
N PHE A 12 -8.94 18.92 -2.51
CA PHE A 12 -7.64 19.46 -2.15
C PHE A 12 -6.87 19.91 -3.38
N GLU A 13 -5.97 20.87 -3.19
CA GLU A 13 -5.04 21.28 -4.23
C GLU A 13 -3.93 20.23 -4.38
N ALA A 14 -3.98 19.51 -5.48
CA ALA A 14 -2.99 18.52 -5.84
C ALA A 14 -1.81 19.17 -6.58
N THR A 15 -0.60 18.85 -6.10
CA THR A 15 0.67 19.27 -6.69
C THR A 15 1.11 18.41 -7.87
N THR A 16 0.58 17.18 -7.99
CA THR A 16 0.94 16.24 -9.06
C THR A 16 -0.26 15.51 -9.63
N ASN A 17 -0.19 15.16 -10.92
CA ASN A 17 -1.23 14.39 -11.63
C ASN A 17 -1.56 13.05 -11.00
N ASN A 18 -0.70 12.49 -10.14
CA ASN A 18 -0.94 11.22 -9.47
C ASN A 18 -1.33 11.35 -7.99
N ALA A 19 -1.56 12.57 -7.50
CA ALA A 19 -2.02 12.78 -6.13
C ALA A 19 -3.43 12.19 -5.92
N LYS A 20 -3.55 11.28 -4.95
CA LYS A 20 -4.80 10.57 -4.59
C LYS A 20 -5.35 10.96 -3.21
N TYR A 21 -4.57 11.69 -2.43
CA TYR A 21 -4.81 11.92 -1.01
C TYR A 21 -4.50 13.37 -0.64
N CYS A 22 -5.39 13.98 0.15
CA CYS A 22 -5.27 15.38 0.56
C CYS A 22 -4.20 15.65 1.62
N SER A 23 -3.83 14.63 2.40
CA SER A 23 -2.95 14.80 3.56
C SER A 23 -2.23 13.50 3.92
N ASP A 24 -1.17 13.61 4.74
CA ASP A 24 -0.39 12.45 5.18
C ASP A 24 -1.19 11.41 5.97
N PRO A 25 -2.15 11.78 6.86
CA PRO A 25 -3.05 10.80 7.46
C PRO A 25 -3.83 9.98 6.42
N CYS A 26 -4.33 10.63 5.36
CA CYS A 26 -5.02 9.95 4.27
C CYS A 26 -4.08 9.04 3.48
N LYS A 27 -2.85 9.50 3.17
CA LYS A 27 -1.82 8.66 2.53
C LYS A 27 -1.53 7.41 3.35
N LYS A 28 -1.34 7.55 4.68
CA LYS A 28 -1.08 6.44 5.60
C LYS A 28 -2.25 5.45 5.63
N LYS A 29 -3.50 5.94 5.68
CA LYS A 29 -4.70 5.11 5.60
C LYS A 29 -4.78 4.35 4.27
N GLY A 30 -4.62 5.05 3.14
CA GLY A 30 -4.63 4.44 1.81
C GLY A 30 -3.56 3.36 1.64
N ARG A 31 -2.34 3.60 2.12
CA ARG A 31 -1.27 2.59 2.11
C ARG A 31 -1.61 1.35 2.94
N LYS A 32 -2.27 1.51 4.09
CA LYS A 32 -2.71 0.39 4.92
C LYS A 32 -3.81 -0.43 4.23
N LEU A 33 -4.76 0.24 3.57
CA LEU A 33 -5.82 -0.43 2.81
C LEU A 33 -5.24 -1.23 1.64
N SER A 34 -4.40 -0.62 0.80
CA SER A 34 -3.81 -1.31 -0.34
C SER A 34 -2.91 -2.48 0.10
N GLN A 35 -2.15 -2.31 1.19
CA GLN A 35 -1.37 -3.41 1.75
C GLN A 35 -2.26 -4.54 2.27
N ARG A 36 -3.40 -4.23 2.89
CA ARG A 36 -4.36 -5.24 3.37
C ARG A 36 -4.97 -6.00 2.20
N GLU A 37 -5.42 -5.31 1.16
CA GLU A 37 -5.98 -5.93 -0.05
C GLU A 37 -4.95 -6.81 -0.74
N TRP A 38 -3.72 -6.30 -0.92
CA TRP A 38 -2.65 -7.08 -1.52
C TRP A 38 -2.33 -8.32 -0.70
N ARG A 39 -2.27 -8.21 0.64
CA ARG A 39 -2.10 -9.36 1.55
C ARG A 39 -3.23 -10.38 1.42
N ALA A 40 -4.47 -9.91 1.31
CA ALA A 40 -5.64 -10.77 1.18
C ALA A 40 -5.66 -11.53 -0.16
N ASN A 41 -5.21 -10.88 -1.24
CA ASN A 41 -5.14 -11.47 -2.58
C ASN A 41 -3.89 -12.34 -2.79
N ASN A 42 -2.80 -12.07 -2.06
CA ASN A 42 -1.50 -12.75 -2.21
C ASN A 42 -1.15 -13.58 -0.97
N LYS A 43 -2.07 -14.40 -0.46
CA LYS A 43 -1.85 -15.19 0.77
C LYS A 43 -0.66 -16.17 0.64
N GLY A 44 -0.48 -16.78 -0.53
CA GLY A 44 0.61 -17.73 -0.82
C GLY A 44 2.00 -17.08 -0.87
N TYR A 45 2.07 -15.82 -1.28
CA TYR A 45 3.34 -15.09 -1.42
C TYR A 45 4.16 -15.09 -0.13
N PHE A 46 3.52 -14.91 1.04
CA PHE A 46 4.24 -14.90 2.30
C PHE A 46 4.81 -16.28 2.67
N LYS A 47 4.07 -17.36 2.38
CA LYS A 47 4.55 -18.73 2.61
C LYS A 47 5.76 -19.03 1.73
N GLU A 48 5.68 -18.71 0.43
CA GLU A 48 6.77 -18.88 -0.53
C GLU A 48 8.00 -18.08 -0.13
N LYS A 49 7.82 -16.79 0.23
CA LYS A 49 8.91 -15.93 0.69
C LYS A 49 9.61 -16.49 1.94
N MET A 50 8.86 -17.04 2.90
CA MET A 50 9.42 -17.64 4.11
C MET A 50 10.15 -18.96 3.82
N ILE A 51 9.66 -19.78 2.89
CA ILE A 51 10.37 -20.98 2.42
C ILE A 51 11.71 -20.59 1.78
N ALA A 52 11.71 -19.57 0.92
CA ALA A 52 12.92 -19.07 0.28
C ALA A 52 13.94 -18.52 1.29
N TYR A 53 13.49 -17.76 2.30
CA TYR A 53 14.34 -17.28 3.39
C TYR A 53 14.98 -18.44 4.18
N ARG A 54 14.19 -19.44 4.56
CA ARG A 54 14.68 -20.63 5.29
C ARG A 54 15.70 -21.42 4.48
N LYS A 55 15.45 -21.63 3.18
CA LYS A 55 16.40 -22.29 2.27
C LYS A 55 17.73 -21.54 2.21
N LYS A 56 17.69 -20.20 2.12
CA LYS A 56 18.91 -19.37 2.13
C LYS A 56 19.70 -19.50 3.43
N LYS A 57 19.01 -19.54 4.58
CA LYS A 57 19.65 -19.65 5.89
C LYS A 57 20.32 -21.01 6.11
N ASN A 58 19.71 -22.10 5.64
CA ASN A 58 20.28 -23.44 5.81
C ASN A 58 21.44 -23.75 4.85
N ASN A 59 21.62 -22.92 3.82
CA ASN A 59 22.71 -23.02 2.85
C ASN A 59 23.85 -22.02 3.16
N SER A 60 23.91 -21.48 4.38
CA SER A 60 24.91 -20.49 4.83
C SER A 60 25.63 -20.93 6.09
#